data_AF-G3EHV4-F1
#
_entry.id   AF-G3EHV4-F1
#
_cell.length_a   1.000
_cell.length_b   1.000
_cell.length_c   1.000
_cell.angle_alpha   90.00
_cell.angle_beta   90.00
_cell.angle_gamma   90.00
#
_symmetry.space_group_name_H-M   'P 1'
#
loop_
_entity.id
_entity.type
_entity.pdbx_description
1 polymer ?
#
loop_
_entity_poly.entity_id
_entity_poly.type
_entity_poly.pdbx_seq_one_letter_code
_entity_poly.pdbx_strand_id
1 'polypeptide(L)'
;VPTGLKMDDKHEPKRSAAEIVMTELHAGGKFDQNSYKVSGGLHGVGVSCVNALSAWLRLTIRRDGKKHFMEFHRGVPQNRVIEEIDGVAVSPIQVVGDTENRGTEVHFMADETIFGNVEYHYDILAKRIRELSFLNNGVRIRLTDQRTGKEDDFAFVGGVKGFVEYINKTKSVLHPTIFHVSGEKDGVGVEVAMQW
;
A
#
# COMPACT_ATOMS: atom_id res chain seq x y z
N VAL A 1 -1.49 1.23 -9.06
CA VAL A 1 -1.21 -0.06 -9.74
C VAL A 1 -1.48 0.07 -11.23
N PRO A 2 -0.65 -0.50 -12.15
CA PRO A 2 -0.94 -0.50 -13.58
C PRO A 2 -2.14 -1.39 -13.93
N THR A 3 -2.94 -1.01 -14.93
CA THR A 3 -4.16 -1.72 -15.34
C THR A 3 -4.02 -2.43 -16.69
N GLY A 4 -2.94 -2.16 -17.44
CA GLY A 4 -2.74 -2.68 -18.79
C GLY A 4 -2.66 -4.20 -18.85
N LEU A 5 -3.11 -4.76 -19.96
CA LEU A 5 -3.02 -6.18 -20.31
C LEU A 5 -1.56 -6.59 -20.53
N LYS A 6 -1.17 -7.77 -20.05
CA LYS A 6 0.16 -8.35 -20.24
C LYS A 6 0.09 -9.50 -21.23
N MET A 7 0.34 -9.19 -22.50
CA MET A 7 0.34 -10.20 -23.58
C MET A 7 1.45 -11.24 -23.43
N ASP A 8 2.50 -10.90 -22.68
CA ASP A 8 3.62 -11.76 -22.30
C ASP A 8 3.37 -12.61 -21.04
N ASP A 9 2.17 -12.52 -20.42
CA ASP A 9 1.80 -13.39 -19.31
C ASP A 9 1.83 -14.87 -19.75
N LYS A 10 2.44 -15.73 -18.94
CA LYS A 10 2.58 -17.16 -19.22
C LYS A 10 1.26 -17.94 -19.07
N HIS A 11 0.25 -17.34 -18.45
CA HIS A 11 -1.04 -17.99 -18.21
C HIS A 11 -2.03 -17.72 -19.33
N GLU A 12 -3.07 -18.56 -19.40
CA GLU A 12 -4.25 -18.35 -20.22
C GLU A 12 -5.49 -18.27 -19.32
N PRO A 13 -6.36 -17.26 -19.48
CA PRO A 13 -6.24 -16.11 -20.40
C PRO A 13 -5.06 -15.19 -20.04
N LYS A 14 -4.60 -14.34 -20.97
CA LYS A 14 -3.60 -13.29 -20.66
C LYS A 14 -4.21 -12.28 -19.69
N ARG A 15 -3.56 -11.94 -18.58
CA ARG A 15 -4.19 -11.15 -17.51
C ARG A 15 -3.74 -9.69 -17.50
N SER A 16 -4.55 -8.84 -16.87
CA SER A 16 -4.15 -7.48 -16.51
C SER A 16 -2.97 -7.48 -15.51
N ALA A 17 -2.12 -6.46 -15.59
CA ALA A 17 -1.04 -6.26 -14.62
C ALA A 17 -1.55 -6.13 -13.17
N ALA A 18 -2.77 -5.61 -12.99
CA ALA A 18 -3.42 -5.50 -11.69
C ALA A 18 -3.73 -6.87 -11.10
N GLU A 19 -4.27 -7.79 -11.90
CA GLU A 19 -4.53 -9.16 -11.49
C GLU A 19 -3.23 -9.89 -11.14
N ILE A 20 -2.23 -9.82 -12.03
CA ILE A 20 -0.93 -10.47 -11.83
C ILE A 20 -0.27 -10.05 -10.51
N VAL A 21 -0.25 -8.76 -10.18
CA VAL A 21 0.32 -8.26 -8.92
C VAL A 21 -0.44 -8.76 -7.69
N MET A 22 -1.74 -9.05 -7.83
CA MET A 22 -2.57 -9.57 -6.74
C MET A 22 -2.49 -11.09 -6.59
N THR A 23 -2.16 -11.83 -7.64
CA THR A 23 -2.24 -13.31 -7.63
C THR A 23 -0.89 -14.02 -7.75
N GLU A 24 0.15 -13.34 -8.22
CA GLU A 24 1.48 -13.93 -8.38
C GLU A 24 2.43 -13.48 -7.28
N LEU A 25 3.24 -14.41 -6.79
CA LEU A 25 4.39 -14.09 -5.95
C LEU A 25 5.52 -13.58 -6.84
N HIS A 26 6.34 -12.68 -6.28
CA HIS A 26 7.46 -12.07 -7.00
C HIS A 26 7.04 -11.31 -8.26
N ALA A 27 5.82 -10.77 -8.27
CA ALA A 27 5.33 -9.92 -9.34
C ALA A 27 5.20 -8.47 -8.88
N GLY A 28 5.72 -7.53 -9.68
CA GLY A 28 5.65 -6.11 -9.38
C GLY A 28 6.66 -5.28 -10.15
N GLY A 29 6.44 -3.96 -10.21
CA GLY A 29 7.37 -3.03 -10.86
C GLY A 29 8.53 -2.59 -9.97
N LYS A 30 8.88 -3.32 -8.91
CA LYS A 30 9.90 -2.91 -7.93
C LYS A 30 11.25 -3.61 -8.11
N PHE A 31 11.38 -4.39 -9.18
CA PHE A 31 12.62 -5.10 -9.51
C PHE A 31 13.60 -4.24 -10.31
N ASP A 32 13.15 -3.10 -10.84
CA ASP A 32 13.98 -2.12 -11.49
C ASP A 32 13.85 -0.73 -10.83
N GLN A 33 14.87 0.13 -11.00
CA GLN A 33 14.84 1.50 -10.48
C GLN A 33 13.98 2.44 -11.32
N ASN A 34 13.45 1.98 -12.46
CA ASN A 34 12.68 2.80 -13.39
C ASN A 34 11.34 3.22 -12.80
N SER A 35 10.71 2.35 -12.00
CA SER A 35 9.41 2.63 -11.40
C SER A 35 9.49 3.26 -10.02
N TYR A 36 10.50 2.89 -9.22
CA TYR A 36 10.72 3.43 -7.87
C TYR A 36 12.21 3.60 -7.60
N LYS A 37 12.66 4.87 -7.46
CA LYS A 37 14.04 5.19 -7.11
C LYS A 37 14.44 4.66 -5.72
N VAL A 38 13.51 4.67 -4.77
CA VAL A 38 13.66 4.13 -3.42
C VAL A 38 12.34 3.48 -3.00
N SER A 39 12.37 2.26 -2.46
CA SER A 39 11.18 1.62 -1.90
C SER A 39 11.55 0.60 -0.80
N GLY A 40 10.73 0.50 0.25
CA GLY A 40 10.98 -0.45 1.35
C GLY A 40 10.57 -1.90 1.05
N GLY A 41 9.79 -2.14 -0.02
CA GLY A 41 9.30 -3.48 -0.37
C GLY A 41 9.98 -4.01 -1.61
N LEU A 42 10.85 -5.02 -1.48
CA LEU A 42 11.70 -5.51 -2.57
C LEU A 42 11.28 -6.88 -3.12
N HIS A 43 10.48 -7.63 -2.37
CA HIS A 43 10.23 -9.04 -2.68
C HIS A 43 9.10 -9.27 -3.71
N GLY A 44 8.23 -8.28 -3.95
CA GLY A 44 7.08 -8.43 -4.85
C GLY A 44 6.01 -9.42 -4.35
N VAL A 45 5.88 -9.61 -3.04
CA VAL A 45 4.93 -10.56 -2.44
C VAL A 45 3.90 -9.92 -1.50
N GLY A 46 4.12 -8.69 -1.05
CA GLY A 46 3.37 -8.12 0.07
C GLY A 46 1.85 -8.10 -0.16
N VAL A 47 1.41 -7.60 -1.32
CA VAL A 47 -0.03 -7.47 -1.59
C VAL A 47 -0.68 -8.79 -2.00
N SER A 48 0.05 -9.69 -2.67
CA SER A 48 -0.46 -11.02 -3.00
C SER A 48 -0.60 -11.91 -1.76
N CYS A 49 0.27 -11.79 -0.75
CA CYS A 49 0.06 -12.40 0.56
C CYS A 49 -1.18 -11.86 1.26
N VAL A 50 -1.39 -10.53 1.27
CA VAL A 50 -2.63 -9.95 1.83
C VAL A 50 -3.86 -10.50 1.11
N ASN A 51 -3.84 -10.57 -0.22
CA ASN A 51 -4.93 -11.11 -1.01
C ASN A 51 -5.22 -12.59 -0.69
N ALA A 52 -4.19 -13.42 -0.63
CA ALA A 52 -4.31 -14.85 -0.35
C ALA A 52 -4.85 -15.12 1.06
N LEU A 53 -4.49 -14.29 2.04
CA LEU A 53 -4.88 -14.43 3.45
C LEU A 53 -6.16 -13.65 3.81
N SER A 54 -6.86 -13.11 2.81
CA SER A 54 -8.13 -12.39 3.00
C SER A 54 -9.31 -13.28 2.63
N ALA A 55 -10.38 -13.24 3.43
CA ALA A 55 -11.67 -13.82 3.05
C ALA A 55 -12.14 -13.19 1.74
N TRP A 56 -12.06 -11.86 1.64
CA TRP A 56 -12.27 -11.13 0.41
C TRP A 56 -11.35 -9.93 0.31
N LEU A 57 -11.02 -9.53 -0.93
CA LEU A 57 -10.29 -8.32 -1.25
C LEU A 57 -10.92 -7.63 -2.46
N ARG A 58 -11.14 -6.33 -2.36
CA ARG A 58 -11.67 -5.46 -3.41
C ARG A 58 -10.61 -4.45 -3.81
N LEU A 59 -10.27 -4.47 -5.09
CA LEU A 59 -9.31 -3.57 -5.70
C LEU A 59 -10.05 -2.56 -6.57
N THR A 60 -9.94 -1.28 -6.22
CA THR A 60 -10.40 -0.18 -7.09
C THR A 60 -9.21 0.63 -7.56
N ILE A 61 -9.02 0.74 -8.87
CA ILE A 61 -7.95 1.55 -9.47
C ILE A 61 -8.58 2.69 -10.26
N ARG A 62 -8.12 3.92 -10.01
CA ARG A 62 -8.54 5.12 -10.73
C ARG A 62 -7.34 5.62 -11.53
N ARG A 63 -7.39 5.51 -12.85
CA ARG A 63 -6.26 5.79 -13.75
C ARG A 63 -6.77 6.11 -15.16
N ASP A 64 -6.10 7.04 -15.84
CA ASP A 64 -6.35 7.36 -17.26
C ASP A 64 -7.83 7.69 -17.54
N GLY A 65 -8.48 8.43 -16.63
CA GLY A 65 -9.88 8.83 -16.72
C GLY A 65 -10.89 7.72 -16.37
N LYS A 66 -10.43 6.51 -16.06
CA LYS A 66 -11.27 5.33 -15.82
C LYS A 66 -11.17 4.80 -14.39
N LYS A 67 -12.28 4.30 -13.88
CA LYS A 67 -12.38 3.53 -12.64
C LYS A 67 -12.43 2.05 -13.00
N HIS A 68 -11.49 1.28 -12.50
CA HIS A 68 -11.38 -0.16 -12.68
C HIS A 68 -11.66 -0.88 -11.37
N PHE A 69 -12.24 -2.09 -11.46
CA PHE A 69 -12.61 -2.88 -10.28
C PHE A 69 -12.30 -4.36 -10.46
N MET A 70 -11.83 -5.00 -9.39
CA MET A 70 -11.66 -6.45 -9.31
C MET A 70 -11.88 -6.91 -7.87
N GLU A 71 -12.59 -8.01 -7.70
CA GLU A 71 -12.83 -8.66 -6.41
C GLU A 71 -12.17 -10.03 -6.38
N PHE A 72 -11.66 -10.40 -5.20
CA PHE A 72 -10.99 -11.65 -4.93
C PHE A 72 -11.59 -12.29 -3.68
N HIS A 73 -11.59 -13.62 -3.64
CA HIS A 73 -11.90 -14.40 -2.46
C HIS A 73 -10.76 -15.39 -2.22
N ARG A 74 -10.05 -15.28 -1.09
CA ARG A 74 -8.87 -16.11 -0.78
C ARG A 74 -7.84 -16.15 -1.91
N GLY A 75 -7.52 -14.99 -2.46
CA GLY A 75 -6.59 -14.85 -3.60
C GLY A 75 -7.18 -15.16 -4.98
N VAL A 76 -8.39 -15.72 -5.08
CA VAL A 76 -8.98 -16.12 -6.36
C VAL A 76 -9.84 -14.99 -6.94
N PRO A 77 -9.58 -14.51 -8.17
CA PRO A 77 -10.43 -13.51 -8.84
C PRO A 77 -11.88 -13.98 -9.00
N GLN A 78 -12.85 -13.10 -8.72
CA GLN A 78 -14.28 -13.43 -8.72
C GLN A 78 -15.03 -12.90 -9.95
N ASN A 79 -14.64 -11.73 -10.46
CA ASN A 79 -15.35 -11.03 -11.54
C ASN A 79 -14.48 -10.88 -12.80
N ARG A 80 -13.77 -11.95 -13.19
CA ARG A 80 -12.99 -11.94 -14.44
C ARG A 80 -13.91 -11.67 -15.62
N VAL A 81 -13.49 -10.73 -16.46
CA VAL A 81 -14.03 -10.52 -17.80
C VAL A 81 -13.15 -11.32 -18.75
N ILE A 82 -13.73 -12.12 -19.63
CA ILE A 82 -12.98 -12.84 -20.67
C ILE A 82 -13.35 -12.24 -22.02
N GLU A 83 -12.33 -11.79 -22.74
CA GLU A 83 -12.44 -11.25 -24.09
C GLU A 83 -11.49 -12.01 -25.02
N GLU A 84 -11.72 -11.91 -26.33
CA GLU A 84 -10.80 -12.41 -27.34
C GLU A 84 -10.24 -11.21 -28.12
N ILE A 85 -8.91 -11.10 -28.15
CA ILE A 85 -8.19 -10.07 -28.91
C ILE A 85 -7.22 -10.80 -29.84
N ASP A 86 -7.39 -10.61 -31.15
CA ASP A 86 -6.55 -11.24 -32.19
C ASP A 86 -6.41 -12.76 -32.04
N GLY A 87 -7.50 -13.44 -31.67
CA GLY A 87 -7.53 -14.90 -31.45
C GLY A 87 -6.93 -15.38 -30.12
N VAL A 88 -6.58 -14.45 -29.22
CA VAL A 88 -6.03 -14.76 -27.89
C VAL A 88 -7.08 -14.44 -26.82
N ALA A 89 -7.34 -15.40 -25.92
CA ALA A 89 -8.18 -15.17 -24.76
C ALA A 89 -7.47 -14.29 -23.73
N VAL A 90 -8.12 -13.22 -23.30
CA VAL A 90 -7.58 -12.19 -22.40
C VAL A 90 -8.55 -11.89 -21.25
N SER A 91 -7.98 -11.47 -20.11
CA SER A 91 -8.67 -11.06 -18.89
C SER A 91 -8.29 -9.63 -18.52
N PRO A 92 -8.85 -8.62 -19.21
CA PRO A 92 -8.66 -7.22 -18.83
C PRO A 92 -9.35 -6.96 -17.48
N ILE A 93 -8.85 -5.97 -16.73
CA ILE A 93 -9.55 -5.52 -15.53
C ILE A 93 -10.81 -4.72 -15.93
N GLN A 94 -11.95 -5.09 -15.35
CA GLN A 94 -13.23 -4.46 -15.64
C GLN A 94 -13.20 -2.95 -15.39
N VAL A 95 -13.68 -2.17 -16.37
CA VAL A 95 -13.96 -0.74 -16.22
C VAL A 95 -15.39 -0.59 -15.68
N VAL A 96 -15.55 0.13 -14.57
CA VAL A 96 -16.83 0.32 -13.87
C VAL A 96 -17.33 1.77 -13.93
N GLY A 97 -16.65 2.64 -14.68
CA GLY A 97 -17.08 4.01 -14.93
C GLY A 97 -15.93 4.96 -15.19
N ASP A 98 -16.26 6.22 -15.38
CA ASP A 98 -15.30 7.32 -15.57
C ASP A 98 -14.96 7.99 -14.24
N THR A 99 -13.79 8.63 -14.17
CA THR A 99 -13.35 9.36 -12.98
C THR A 99 -12.29 10.41 -13.31
N GLU A 100 -12.35 11.56 -12.65
CA GLU A 100 -11.29 12.58 -12.69
C GLU A 100 -10.18 12.33 -11.66
N ASN A 101 -10.42 11.41 -10.73
CA ASN A 101 -9.48 11.10 -9.66
C ASN A 101 -8.40 10.09 -10.12
N ARG A 102 -7.27 10.07 -9.40
CA ARG A 102 -6.21 9.07 -9.60
C ARG A 102 -5.85 8.42 -8.27
N GLY A 103 -5.66 7.11 -8.27
CA GLY A 103 -5.26 6.39 -7.07
C GLY A 103 -5.52 4.89 -7.12
N THR A 104 -5.20 4.21 -6.03
CA THR A 104 -5.52 2.81 -5.82
C THR A 104 -6.08 2.63 -4.42
N GLU A 105 -7.18 1.93 -4.32
CA GLU A 105 -7.87 1.59 -3.08
C GLU A 105 -7.90 0.07 -2.98
N VAL A 106 -7.41 -0.43 -1.84
CA VAL A 106 -7.41 -1.85 -1.50
C VAL A 106 -8.22 -1.98 -0.22
N HIS A 107 -9.33 -2.69 -0.31
CA HIS A 107 -10.23 -2.93 0.81
C HIS A 107 -10.34 -4.44 1.00
N PHE A 108 -10.05 -4.94 2.19
CA PHE A 108 -9.98 -6.38 2.42
C PHE A 108 -10.48 -6.72 3.82
N MET A 109 -10.85 -8.00 3.99
CA MET A 109 -11.14 -8.60 5.28
C MET A 109 -10.23 -9.81 5.48
N ALA A 110 -9.51 -9.85 6.59
CA ALA A 110 -8.68 -11.00 6.94
C ALA A 110 -9.54 -12.26 7.07
N ASP A 111 -9.01 -13.42 6.66
CA ASP A 111 -9.75 -14.67 6.71
C ASP A 111 -9.82 -15.23 8.14
N GLU A 112 -11.03 -15.24 8.72
CA GLU A 112 -11.28 -15.76 10.07
C GLU A 112 -10.95 -17.26 10.20
N THR A 113 -10.96 -18.02 9.09
CA THR A 113 -10.55 -19.44 9.15
C THR A 113 -9.03 -19.61 9.31
N ILE A 114 -8.26 -18.55 9.03
CA ILE A 114 -6.80 -18.51 9.20
C ILE A 114 -6.45 -17.83 10.52
N PHE A 115 -7.07 -16.68 10.81
CA PHE A 115 -6.70 -15.82 11.95
C PHE A 115 -7.59 -16.00 13.19
N GLY A 116 -8.67 -16.79 13.10
CA GLY A 116 -9.67 -16.89 14.17
C GLY A 116 -10.54 -15.65 14.25
N ASN A 117 -10.83 -15.18 15.47
CA ASN A 117 -11.58 -13.94 15.67
C ASN A 117 -10.73 -12.73 15.20
N VAL A 118 -11.20 -12.01 14.19
CA VAL A 118 -10.49 -10.87 13.60
C VAL A 118 -10.99 -9.57 14.23
N GLU A 119 -10.11 -8.90 15.00
CA GLU A 119 -10.35 -7.55 15.49
C GLU A 119 -9.20 -6.61 15.09
N TYR A 120 -9.53 -5.52 14.40
CA TYR A 120 -8.57 -4.47 14.08
C TYR A 120 -8.52 -3.44 15.22
N HIS A 121 -7.38 -3.39 15.92
CA HIS A 121 -7.16 -2.45 17.00
C HIS A 121 -6.69 -1.08 16.48
N TYR A 122 -7.50 -0.05 16.70
CA TYR A 122 -7.23 1.31 16.25
C TYR A 122 -5.87 1.82 16.71
N ASP A 123 -5.53 1.65 17.99
CA ASP A 123 -4.33 2.25 18.57
C ASP A 123 -3.04 1.62 18.03
N ILE A 124 -3.07 0.35 17.61
CA ILE A 124 -1.94 -0.31 16.93
C ILE A 124 -1.71 0.34 15.56
N LEU A 125 -2.77 0.53 14.78
CA LEU A 125 -2.71 1.18 13.46
C LEU A 125 -2.30 2.65 13.58
N ALA A 126 -2.91 3.39 14.51
CA ALA A 126 -2.63 4.79 14.77
C ALA A 126 -1.17 5.01 15.16
N LYS A 127 -0.59 4.12 16.00
CA LYS A 127 0.83 4.17 16.33
C LYS A 127 1.71 4.05 15.09
N ARG A 128 1.48 3.03 14.24
CA ARG A 128 2.28 2.81 13.04
C ARG A 128 2.12 3.91 12.00
N ILE A 129 0.90 4.39 11.79
CA ILE A 129 0.60 5.47 10.84
C ILE A 129 1.24 6.78 11.31
N ARG A 130 1.19 7.07 12.62
CA ARG A 130 1.86 8.24 13.20
C ARG A 130 3.37 8.21 12.93
N GLU A 131 4.03 7.09 13.19
CA GLU A 131 5.46 6.91 12.86
C GLU A 131 5.73 7.18 11.38
N LEU A 132 4.90 6.62 10.48
CA LEU A 132 5.03 6.82 9.03
C LEU A 132 4.85 8.28 8.61
N SER A 133 3.93 9.02 9.23
CA SER A 133 3.70 10.43 8.89
C SER A 133 4.91 11.31 9.19
N PHE A 134 5.66 11.04 10.28
CA PHE A 134 6.93 11.74 10.54
C PHE A 134 8.00 11.40 9.50
N LEU A 135 8.07 10.12 9.09
CA LEU A 135 9.07 9.66 8.11
C LEU A 135 8.75 10.10 6.67
N ASN A 136 7.50 10.49 6.39
CA ASN A 136 7.05 10.92 5.06
C ASN A 136 6.58 12.37 5.12
N ASN A 137 7.53 13.28 5.34
CA ASN A 137 7.23 14.70 5.47
C ASN A 137 6.45 15.22 4.25
N GLY A 138 5.33 15.90 4.52
CA GLY A 138 4.42 16.42 3.48
C GLY A 138 3.33 15.44 3.01
N VAL A 139 3.28 14.21 3.55
CA VAL A 139 2.18 13.27 3.30
C VAL A 139 1.15 13.36 4.41
N ARG A 140 -0.08 13.73 4.05
CA ARG A 140 -1.24 13.66 4.95
C ARG A 140 -1.79 12.24 4.99
N ILE A 141 -1.90 11.66 6.18
CA ILE A 141 -2.48 10.33 6.38
C ILE A 141 -3.67 10.44 7.33
N ARG A 142 -4.85 10.00 6.88
CA ARG A 142 -6.08 9.98 7.68
C ARG A 142 -6.39 8.55 8.10
N LEU A 143 -6.64 8.34 9.39
CA LEU A 143 -7.13 7.08 9.95
C LEU A 143 -8.53 7.30 10.50
N THR A 144 -9.50 6.50 10.04
CA THR A 144 -10.89 6.59 10.49
C THR A 144 -11.38 5.21 10.93
N ASP A 145 -11.96 5.14 12.13
CA ASP A 145 -12.69 3.98 12.62
C ASP A 145 -14.18 4.16 12.41
N GLN A 146 -14.75 3.49 11.41
CA GLN A 146 -16.18 3.59 11.11
C GLN A 146 -17.08 2.97 12.17
N ARG A 147 -16.55 2.14 13.09
CA ARG A 147 -17.34 1.52 14.17
C ARG A 147 -17.70 2.52 15.26
N THR A 148 -16.80 3.47 15.52
CA THR A 148 -16.89 4.43 16.64
C THR A 148 -16.96 5.88 16.17
N GLY A 149 -16.64 6.15 14.91
CA GLY A 149 -16.48 7.50 14.38
C GLY A 149 -15.16 8.16 14.77
N LYS A 150 -14.27 7.47 15.50
CA LYS A 150 -12.96 8.00 15.89
C LYS A 150 -12.11 8.27 14.64
N GLU A 151 -11.43 9.40 14.65
CA GLU A 151 -10.60 9.83 13.53
C GLU A 151 -9.34 10.53 14.01
N ASP A 152 -8.22 10.25 13.36
CA ASP A 152 -6.98 11.01 13.48
C ASP A 152 -6.52 11.46 12.10
N ASP A 153 -6.06 12.71 12.02
CA ASP A 153 -5.44 13.29 10.83
C ASP A 153 -3.96 13.56 11.10
N PHE A 154 -3.10 12.76 10.49
CA PHE A 154 -1.66 12.80 10.66
C PHE A 154 -1.03 13.59 9.52
N ALA A 155 -0.77 14.87 9.76
CA ALA A 155 -0.04 15.77 8.87
C ALA A 155 1.18 16.35 9.59
N PHE A 156 1.96 15.49 10.24
CA PHE A 156 3.12 15.92 11.02
C PHE A 156 4.26 16.39 10.11
N VAL A 157 4.90 17.47 10.56
CA VAL A 157 6.09 18.05 9.95
C VAL A 157 7.28 17.91 10.89
N GLY A 158 8.50 17.94 10.34
CA GLY A 158 9.73 17.91 11.14
C GLY A 158 10.51 16.60 11.14
N GLY A 159 10.12 15.63 10.32
CA GLY A 159 10.95 14.44 10.05
C GLY A 159 11.21 13.57 11.29
N VAL A 160 12.36 12.89 11.30
CA VAL A 160 12.80 12.07 12.44
C VAL A 160 13.03 12.91 13.71
N LYS A 161 13.37 14.20 13.59
CA LYS A 161 13.51 15.12 14.73
C LYS A 161 12.18 15.34 15.44
N GLY A 162 11.13 15.65 14.68
CA GLY A 162 9.77 15.79 15.22
C GLY A 162 9.26 14.48 15.84
N PHE A 163 9.67 13.34 15.28
CA PHE A 163 9.36 12.04 15.88
C PHE A 163 10.02 11.84 17.25
N VAL A 164 11.30 12.20 17.40
CA VAL A 164 12.00 12.14 18.70
C VAL A 164 11.33 13.06 19.73
N GLU A 165 10.96 14.26 19.34
CA GLU A 165 10.22 15.19 20.19
C GLU A 165 8.89 14.58 20.67
N TYR A 166 8.15 13.93 19.76
CA TYR A 166 6.89 13.28 20.08
C TYR A 166 7.05 12.13 21.10
N ILE A 167 8.00 11.21 20.89
CA ILE A 167 8.19 10.06 21.78
C ILE A 167 8.70 10.46 23.17
N ASN A 168 9.33 11.62 23.30
CA ASN A 168 9.87 12.13 24.56
C ASN A 168 8.87 12.97 25.37
N LYS A 169 7.66 13.25 24.85
CA LYS A 169 6.62 14.01 25.58
C LYS A 169 6.25 13.44 26.95
N THR A 170 6.39 12.12 27.12
CA THR A 170 6.08 11.41 28.37
C THR A 170 7.33 11.01 29.15
N LYS A 171 8.50 11.58 28.82
CA LYS A 171 9.78 11.25 29.43
C LYS A 171 10.46 12.51 29.95
N SER A 172 11.33 12.35 30.95
CA SER A 172 12.24 13.41 31.38
C SER A 172 13.45 13.42 30.44
N VAL A 173 13.67 14.51 29.73
CA VAL A 173 14.84 14.70 28.87
C VAL A 173 16.01 15.27 29.67
N LEU A 174 17.23 14.84 29.35
CA LEU A 174 18.46 15.29 30.00
C LEU A 174 19.01 16.58 29.39
N HIS A 175 18.65 16.89 28.15
CA HIS A 175 19.09 18.10 27.46
C HIS A 175 18.01 18.64 26.51
N PRO A 176 17.94 19.97 26.30
CA PRO A 176 16.87 20.60 25.52
C PRO A 176 17.03 20.41 24.01
N THR A 177 18.26 20.26 23.52
CA THR A 177 18.56 20.25 22.08
C THR A 177 18.54 18.82 21.53
N ILE A 178 17.59 18.50 20.66
CA ILE A 178 17.60 17.22 19.92
C ILE A 178 18.76 17.23 18.91
N PHE A 179 19.64 16.24 18.99
CA PHE A 179 20.64 16.01 17.95
C PHE A 179 19.94 15.56 16.67
N HIS A 180 20.24 16.19 15.55
CA HIS A 180 19.71 15.84 14.22
C HIS A 180 20.79 16.02 13.17
N VAL A 181 20.89 15.05 12.26
CA VAL A 181 21.79 15.09 11.13
C VAL A 181 21.17 14.38 9.94
N SER A 182 21.39 14.93 8.76
CA SER A 182 21.02 14.33 7.48
C SER A 182 22.21 14.41 6.52
N GLY A 183 22.46 13.36 5.76
CA GLY A 183 23.49 13.35 4.74
C GLY A 183 23.22 12.29 3.68
N GLU A 184 23.83 12.46 2.51
CA GLU A 184 23.82 11.48 1.44
C GLU A 184 25.26 11.17 1.03
N LYS A 185 25.60 9.89 0.92
CA LYS A 185 26.90 9.45 0.42
C LYS A 185 26.72 8.17 -0.40
N ASP A 186 27.37 8.11 -1.55
CA ASP A 186 27.35 6.94 -2.45
C ASP A 186 25.92 6.48 -2.80
N GLY A 187 24.99 7.44 -2.96
CA GLY A 187 23.58 7.20 -3.25
C GLY A 187 22.74 6.71 -2.06
N VAL A 188 23.31 6.66 -0.86
CA VAL A 188 22.64 6.29 0.39
C VAL A 188 22.36 7.52 1.21
N GLY A 189 21.08 7.86 1.36
CA GLY A 189 20.60 8.88 2.29
C GLY A 189 20.49 8.33 3.71
N VAL A 190 21.01 9.07 4.68
CA VAL A 190 20.92 8.77 6.11
C VAL A 190 20.38 10.00 6.83
N GLU A 191 19.33 9.80 7.63
CA GLU A 191 18.77 10.82 8.52
C GLU A 191 18.65 10.25 9.94
N VAL A 192 19.21 10.95 10.92
CA VAL A 192 19.26 10.50 12.32
C VAL A 192 18.82 11.62 13.24
N ALA A 193 17.97 11.31 14.20
CA ALA A 193 17.73 12.16 15.37
C ALA A 193 17.81 11.35 16.66
N MET A 194 18.34 11.98 17.72
CA MET A 194 18.42 11.36 19.06
C MET A 194 18.39 12.41 20.16
N GLN A 195 17.89 12.00 21.32
CA GLN A 195 17.84 12.78 22.54
C GLN A 195 17.81 11.81 23.73
N TRP A 196 18.55 12.15 24.78
CA TRP A 196 18.62 11.39 26.03
C TRP A 196 17.71 11.99 27.09
#